data_AF-A0A251ZYI6-F1
#
_entry.id   AF-A0A251ZYI6-F1
#
_cell.length_a   1.000
_cell.length_b   1.000
_cell.length_c   1.000
_cell.angle_alpha   90.00
_cell.angle_beta   90.00
_cell.angle_gamma   90.00
#
_symmetry.space_group_name_H-M   'P 1'
#
loop_
_entity.id
_entity.type
_entity.pdbx_description
1 polymer ?
#
loop_
_entity_poly.entity_id
_entity_poly.type
_entity_poly.pdbx_seq_one_letter_code
_entity_poly.pdbx_strand_id
1 'polypeptide(L)' 'MKAEEQSLERLHVLAQQIGLDVPQACVPGTLSNMILLEKYVTLIMELPLPDVCTPAPEYTP' A
#
# COMPACT_ATOMS: atom_id res chain seq x y z
N MET A 1 -4.03 20.19 3.39
CA MET A 1 -2.62 20.53 3.69
C MET A 1 -1.92 19.45 4.51
N LYS A 2 -2.12 19.33 5.83
CA LYS A 2 -1.35 18.36 6.65
C LYS A 2 -1.43 16.89 6.21
N ALA A 3 -2.60 16.41 5.77
CA ALA A 3 -2.79 15.00 5.37
C ALA A 3 -2.14 14.64 4.02
N GLU A 4 -2.12 15.58 3.07
CA GLU A 4 -1.45 15.38 1.77
C GLU A 4 0.07 15.40 1.93
N GLU A 5 0.59 16.33 2.73
CA GLU A 5 2.02 16.38 3.08
C GLU A 5 2.49 15.09 3.76
N GLN A 6 1.71 14.56 4.70
CA GLN A 6 2.01 13.30 5.38
C GLN A 6 1.98 12.10 4.42
N SER A 7 1.06 12.09 3.45
CA SER A 7 0.96 11.02 2.45
C SER A 7 2.13 11.06 1.47
N LEU A 8 2.58 12.27 1.10
CA LEU A 8 3.75 12.49 0.27
C LEU A 8 5.05 12.04 0.96
N GLU A 9 5.22 12.40 2.23
CA GLU A 9 6.35 11.94 3.04
C GLU A 9 6.39 10.42 3.12
N ARG A 10 5.24 9.78 3.40
CA ARG A 10 5.14 8.33 3.45
C ARG A 10 5.48 7.67 2.11
N LEU A 11 5.03 8.22 0.99
CA LEU A 11 5.40 7.74 -0.34
C LEU A 11 6.92 7.74 -0.52
N HIS A 12 7.59 8.85 -0.19
CA HIS A 12 9.04 8.95 -0.33
C HIS A 12 9.80 7.98 0.58
N VAL A 13 9.38 7.82 1.83
CA VAL A 13 9.98 6.86 2.76
C VAL A 13 9.86 5.42 2.23
N LEU A 14 8.67 5.02 1.78
CA LEU A 14 8.44 3.66 1.26
C LEU A 14 9.25 3.41 -0.01
N ALA A 15 9.28 4.38 -0.94
CA ALA A 15 10.04 4.27 -2.17
C ALA A 15 11.54 4.10 -1.87
N GLN A 16 12.09 4.87 -0.93
CA GLN A 16 13.49 4.74 -0.51
C GLN A 16 13.81 3.38 0.11
N GLN A 17 12.91 2.83 0.93
CA GLN A 17 13.10 1.52 1.58
C GLN A 17 13.25 0.37 0.58
N ILE A 18 12.65 0.49 -0.60
CA ILE A 18 12.74 -0.52 -1.68
C ILE A 18 13.69 -0.10 -2.81
N GLY A 19 14.42 1.00 -2.66
CA GLY A 19 15.35 1.51 -3.67
C GLY A 19 14.66 1.99 -4.96
N LEU A 20 13.39 2.41 -4.87
CA LEU A 20 12.61 2.91 -5.99
C LEU A 20 12.72 4.45 -6.09
N ASP A 21 13.08 4.95 -7.27
CA ASP A 21 12.92 6.37 -7.59
C ASP A 21 11.51 6.62 -8.14
N VAL A 22 10.84 7.67 -7.65
CA VAL A 22 9.47 8.03 -8.05
C VAL A 22 9.54 9.35 -8.82
N PRO A 23 9.41 9.33 -10.16
CA PRO A 23 9.40 10.54 -10.95
C PRO A 23 8.29 11.49 -10.49
N GLN A 24 8.56 12.80 -10.48
CA GLN A 24 7.59 13.81 -10.03
C GLN A 24 6.25 13.75 -10.77
N ALA A 25 6.28 13.41 -12.07
CA ALA A 25 5.07 13.23 -12.86
C ALA A 25 4.19 12.04 -12.38
N CYS A 26 4.77 11.06 -11.71
CA CYS A 26 4.07 9.88 -11.21
C CYS A 26 3.49 10.08 -9.80
N VAL A 27 4.02 11.03 -9.02
CA VAL A 27 3.62 11.26 -7.61
C VAL A 27 2.10 11.36 -7.41
N PRO A 28 1.34 12.17 -8.19
CA PRO A 28 -0.11 12.28 -7.97
C PRO A 28 -0.86 10.95 -8.18
N GLY A 29 -0.45 10.18 -9.19
CA GLY A 29 -1.03 8.88 -9.49
C GLY A 29 -0.68 7.84 -8.43
N THR A 30 0.58 7.80 -7.99
CA THR A 30 1.03 6.88 -6.95
C THR A 30 0.34 7.17 -5.62
N LEU A 31 0.19 8.44 -5.23
CA LEU A 31 -0.57 8.82 -4.03
C LEU A 31 -2.03 8.38 -4.11
N SER A 32 -2.68 8.61 -5.24
CA SER A 32 -4.06 8.18 -5.46
C SER A 32 -4.21 6.66 -5.31
N ASN A 33 -3.26 5.90 -5.87
CA ASN A 33 -3.24 4.44 -5.75
C ASN A 33 -2.98 3.98 -4.31
N MET A 34 -2.06 4.59 -3.59
CA MET A 34 -1.79 4.26 -2.19
C MET A 34 -3.03 4.46 -1.32
N ILE A 35 -3.71 5.61 -1.45
CA ILE A 35 -4.95 5.90 -0.71
C ILE A 35 -6.04 4.87 -1.04
N LEU A 36 -6.16 4.46 -2.31
CA LEU A 36 -7.11 3.44 -2.71
C LEU A 36 -6.79 2.07 -2.08
N LEU A 37 -5.53 1.65 -2.15
CA LEU A 37 -5.07 0.37 -1.61
C LEU A 37 -5.23 0.32 -0.08
N GLU A 38 -5.01 1.43 0.62
CA GLU A 38 -5.27 1.52 2.07
C GLU A 38 -6.72 1.22 2.43
N LYS A 39 -7.68 1.70 1.63
CA LYS A 39 -9.11 1.38 1.85
C LYS A 39 -9.38 -0.11 1.71
N TYR A 40 -8.76 -0.77 0.72
CA TYR A 40 -8.88 -2.22 0.56
C TYR A 40 -8.21 -3.00 1.67
N VAL A 41 -7.04 -2.55 2.15
CA VAL A 41 -6.38 -3.15 3.32
C VAL A 41 -7.29 -3.06 4.54
N THR A 42 -7.85 -1.89 4.84
CA THR A 42 -8.80 -1.72 5.95
C THR A 42 -9.97 -2.70 5.84
N LEU A 43 -10.57 -2.82 4.65
CA LEU A 43 -11.66 -3.77 4.42
C LEU A 43 -11.25 -5.23 4.67
N ILE A 44 -10.06 -5.63 4.23
CA ILE A 44 -9.54 -7.00 4.44
C ILE A 44 -9.28 -7.25 5.93
N MET A 45 -8.75 -6.27 6.65
CA MET A 45 -8.45 -6.38 8.08
C MET A 45 -9.69 -6.51 8.97
N GLU A 46 -10.87 -6.13 8.46
CA GLU A 46 -12.16 -6.35 9.14
C GLU A 46 -12.67 -7.79 9.00
N LEU A 47 -12.06 -8.61 8.13
CA LEU A 47 -12.44 -10.01 7.96
C LEU A 47 -11.90 -10.85 9.12
N PRO A 48 -12.74 -11.59 9.85
CA PRO A 48 -12.28 -12.45 10.93
C PRO A 48 -11.47 -13.61 10.33
N LEU A 49 -10.18 -13.67 10.66
CA LEU A 49 -9.29 -14.75 10.26
C LEU A 49 -9.05 -15.68 11.47
N PRO A 50 -9.48 -16.95 11.43
CA PRO A 50 -9.14 -17.91 12.46
C PRO A 50 -7.62 -18.15 12.51
N ASP A 51 -7.07 -18.46 13.70
CA ASP A 51 -5.63 -18.77 13.87
C ASP A 51 -5.16 -19.98 13.05
N VAL A 52 -6.11 -20.82 12.61
CA VAL A 52 -5.86 -22.00 11.77
C VAL A 52 -5.93 -21.69 10.26
N CYS A 53 -6.17 -20.45 9.87
CA CYS A 53 -6.23 -20.05 8.46
C CYS A 53 -4.81 -20.00 7.88
N THR A 54 -4.47 -21.00 7.06
CA THR A 54 -3.19 -21.05 6.34
C THR A 54 -3.23 -20.15 5.11
N PRO A 55 -2.08 -19.65 4.63
CA PRO A 55 -2.00 -18.93 3.36
C PRO A 55 -2.61 -19.74 2.22
N ALA A 56 -3.18 -19.04 1.23
CA ALA A 56 -3.65 -19.67 0.00
C ALA A 56 -2.49 -20.44 -0.66
N PRO A 57 -2.74 -21.64 -1.22
CA PRO A 57 -1.69 -22.44 -1.82
C PRO A 57 -1.04 -21.71 -3.00
N GLU A 58 0.27 -21.90 -3.17
CA GLU A 58 0.96 -21.44 -4.37
C GLU A 58 0.49 -22.20 -5.61
N TYR A 59 0.45 -21.51 -6.74
CA TYR A 59 0.13 -22.15 -8.02
C TYR A 59 1.15 -23.25 -8.33
N THR A 60 0.65 -24.47 -8.56
CA THR A 60 1.44 -25.61 -9.03
C THR A 60 1.04 -25.92 -10.49
N PRO A 61 1.95 -25.75 -11.47
CA PRO A 61 1.67 -26.04 -12.88
C PRO A 61 1.38 -27.52 -13.16
#